data_AF-A0A2V7GFD9-F1
#
_entry.id   AF-A0A2V7GFD9-F1
#
_cell.length_a   1.000
_cell.length_b   1.000
_cell.length_c   1.000
_cell.angle_alpha   90.00
_cell.angle_beta   90.00
_cell.angle_gamma   90.00
#
_symmetry.space_group_name_H-M   'P 1'
#
loop_
_entity.id
_entity.type
_entity.pdbx_description
1 polymer ?
#
loop_
_entity_poly.entity_id
_entity_poly.type
_entity_poly.pdbx_seq_one_letter_code
_entity_poly.pdbx_strand_id
1 'polypeptide(L)'
;LYYAEKGLYYESVQAYKKAIDLDPGYLEARMGLAEVYEDKGLYQEAIGEYKKVVEADSKNTGALYNLALVYEKVDPKEAVTLWERYIQLAGSLPSEKDWMDVARLHLRKLKNQLDKSN
;
A
#
# COMPACT_ATOMS: atom_id res chain seq x y z
N LEU A 1 12.76 -8.61 -23.76
CA LEU A 1 12.17 -8.63 -22.40
C LEU A 1 11.80 -7.21 -21.91
N TYR A 2 12.72 -6.23 -21.95
CA TYR A 2 12.46 -4.84 -21.53
C TYR A 2 11.22 -4.16 -22.16
N TYR A 3 11.00 -4.33 -23.48
CA TYR A 3 9.85 -3.71 -24.16
C TYR A 3 8.50 -4.32 -23.76
N ALA A 4 8.46 -5.62 -23.46
CA ALA A 4 7.24 -6.30 -23.04
C ALA A 4 6.81 -5.84 -21.64
N GLU A 5 7.75 -5.69 -20.71
CA GLU A 5 7.47 -5.21 -19.36
C GLU A 5 6.94 -3.77 -19.34
N LYS A 6 7.50 -2.89 -20.19
CA LYS A 6 6.98 -1.53 -20.39
C LYS A 6 5.58 -1.51 -21.01
N GLY A 7 5.32 -2.39 -21.98
CA GLY A 7 4.00 -2.52 -22.61
C GLY A 7 2.94 -2.94 -21.60
N LEU A 8 3.20 -4.01 -20.84
CA LEU A 8 2.28 -4.54 -19.82
C LEU A 8 1.98 -3.52 -18.72
N TYR A 9 3.00 -2.76 -18.29
CA TYR A 9 2.81 -1.66 -17.34
C TYR A 9 1.83 -0.61 -17.87
N TYR A 10 2.06 -0.12 -19.09
CA TYR A 10 1.22 0.92 -19.67
C TYR A 10 -0.21 0.42 -19.88
N GLU A 11 -0.38 -0.79 -20.42
CA GLU A 11 -1.69 -1.42 -20.61
C GLU A 11 -2.45 -1.57 -19.29
N SER A 12 -1.76 -2.01 -18.23
CA SER A 12 -2.36 -2.16 -16.90
C SER A 12 -2.80 -0.82 -16.32
N VAL A 13 -1.96 0.21 -16.37
CA VAL A 13 -2.32 1.57 -15.93
C VAL A 13 -3.54 2.09 -16.69
N GLN A 14 -3.59 1.92 -18.01
CA GLN A 14 -4.74 2.38 -18.81
C GLN A 14 -6.02 1.60 -18.49
N ALA A 15 -5.90 0.28 -18.27
CA ALA A 15 -7.04 -0.55 -17.90
C ALA A 15 -7.65 -0.12 -16.56
N TYR A 16 -6.81 0.06 -15.53
CA TYR A 16 -7.29 0.50 -14.21
C TYR A 16 -7.84 1.93 -14.23
N LYS A 17 -7.19 2.86 -14.94
CA LYS A 17 -7.72 4.22 -15.10
C LYS A 17 -9.09 4.23 -15.77
N LYS A 18 -9.26 3.46 -16.86
CA LYS A 18 -10.56 3.32 -17.52
C LYS A 18 -11.61 2.71 -16.58
N ALA A 19 -11.23 1.72 -15.77
CA ALA A 19 -12.14 1.14 -14.79
C ALA A 19 -12.58 2.17 -13.72
N ILE A 20 -11.65 3.00 -13.25
CA ILE A 20 -11.92 4.10 -12.31
C ILE A 20 -12.78 5.20 -12.95
N ASP A 21 -12.56 5.52 -14.23
CA ASP A 21 -13.36 6.50 -14.96
C ASP A 21 -14.81 6.04 -15.15
N LEU A 22 -15.01 4.72 -15.34
CA LEU A 22 -16.33 4.10 -15.46
C LEU A 22 -17.02 3.96 -14.10
N ASP A 23 -16.27 3.62 -13.06
CA ASP A 23 -16.74 3.52 -11.68
C ASP A 23 -15.71 4.11 -10.70
N PRO A 24 -15.89 5.37 -10.28
CA PRO A 24 -14.98 6.02 -9.33
C PRO A 24 -14.91 5.34 -7.96
N GLY A 25 -15.92 4.53 -7.61
CA GLY A 25 -16.03 3.76 -6.38
C GLY A 25 -15.41 2.38 -6.45
N TYR A 26 -14.86 1.96 -7.60
CA TYR A 26 -14.25 0.65 -7.76
C TYR A 26 -12.87 0.60 -7.09
N LEU A 27 -12.87 0.26 -5.79
CA LEU A 27 -11.67 0.30 -4.94
C LEU A 27 -10.59 -0.69 -5.38
N GLU A 28 -10.97 -1.85 -5.91
CA GLU A 28 -10.04 -2.85 -6.41
C GLU A 28 -9.26 -2.34 -7.62
N ALA A 29 -9.88 -1.53 -8.49
CA ALA A 29 -9.15 -0.89 -9.59
C ALA A 29 -8.14 0.15 -9.09
N ARG A 30 -8.45 0.85 -7.99
CA ARG A 30 -7.50 1.77 -7.35
C ARG A 30 -6.36 1.02 -6.67
N MET A 31 -6.65 -0.08 -5.98
CA MET A 31 -5.62 -0.98 -5.43
C MET A 31 -4.67 -1.48 -6.52
N GLY A 32 -5.22 -2.01 -7.62
CA GLY A 32 -4.40 -2.50 -8.73
C GLY A 32 -3.59 -1.39 -9.39
N LEU A 33 -4.13 -0.18 -9.53
CA LEU A 33 -3.35 0.95 -10.04
C LEU A 33 -2.20 1.35 -9.10
N ALA A 34 -2.45 1.33 -7.79
CA ALA A 34 -1.46 1.64 -6.77
C ALA A 34 -0.32 0.61 -6.74
N GLU A 35 -0.64 -0.68 -6.80
CA GLU A 35 0.34 -1.78 -6.88
C GLU A 35 1.22 -1.64 -8.13
N VAL A 36 0.62 -1.31 -9.27
CA VAL A 36 1.36 -1.08 -10.53
C VAL A 36 2.29 0.13 -10.43
N TYR A 37 1.89 1.19 -9.73
CA TYR A 37 2.76 2.33 -9.45
C TYR A 37 3.89 1.97 -8.49
N GLU A 38 3.60 1.21 -7.44
CA GLU A 38 4.56 0.71 -6.46
C GLU A 38 5.65 -0.15 -7.14
N ASP A 39 5.24 -1.10 -7.99
CA ASP A 39 6.13 -1.99 -8.75
C ASP A 39 7.08 -1.21 -9.68
N LYS A 40 6.70 0.00 -10.10
CA LYS A 40 7.56 0.90 -10.90
C LYS A 40 8.34 1.91 -10.08
N GLY A 41 8.24 1.87 -8.75
CA GLY A 41 8.90 2.83 -7.87
C GLY A 41 8.26 4.23 -7.89
N LEU A 42 7.07 4.36 -8.46
CA LEU A 42 6.29 5.60 -8.50
C LEU A 42 5.51 5.75 -7.18
N TYR A 43 6.26 5.90 -6.10
CA TYR A 43 5.73 5.79 -4.75
C TYR A 43 4.72 6.89 -4.40
N GLN A 44 4.85 8.10 -4.94
CA GLN A 44 3.90 9.19 -4.67
C GLN A 44 2.54 8.91 -5.32
N GLU A 45 2.54 8.39 -6.54
CA GLU A 45 1.35 7.98 -7.26
C GLU A 45 0.68 6.77 -6.58
N ALA A 46 1.46 5.79 -6.15
CA ALA A 46 0.98 4.65 -5.38
C ALA A 46 0.31 5.09 -4.07
N ILE A 47 0.97 5.97 -3.29
CA ILE A 47 0.42 6.58 -2.07
C ILE A 47 -0.90 7.27 -2.38
N GLY A 48 -0.97 8.05 -3.46
CA GLY A 48 -2.19 8.77 -3.86
C GLY A 48 -3.39 7.85 -4.07
N GLU A 49 -3.21 6.72 -4.76
CA GLU A 49 -4.30 5.78 -5.01
C GLU A 49 -4.64 4.92 -3.78
N TYR A 50 -3.64 4.41 -3.04
CA TYR A 50 -3.90 3.69 -1.79
C TYR A 50 -4.63 4.55 -0.76
N LYS A 51 -4.28 5.84 -0.64
CA LYS A 51 -4.97 6.76 0.28
C LYS A 51 -6.44 6.94 -0.08
N LYS A 52 -6.79 7.02 -1.37
CA LYS A 52 -8.21 7.06 -1.79
C LYS A 52 -8.97 5.81 -1.37
N VAL A 53 -8.32 4.64 -1.41
CA VAL A 53 -8.93 3.39 -0.91
C VAL A 53 -9.14 3.47 0.60
N VAL A 54 -8.14 3.92 1.37
CA VAL A 54 -8.25 4.07 2.83
C VAL A 54 -9.25 5.17 3.26
N GLU A 55 -9.43 6.21 2.44
CA GLU A 55 -10.43 7.26 2.64
C GLU A 55 -11.85 6.74 2.40
N ALA A 56 -12.04 5.90 1.38
CA ALA A 56 -13.34 5.28 1.08
C ALA A 56 -13.68 4.13 2.05
N ASP A 57 -12.69 3.31 2.40
CA ASP A 57 -12.79 2.23 3.38
C ASP A 57 -11.63 2.28 4.38
N SER A 58 -11.89 2.98 5.49
CA SER A 58 -10.94 3.14 6.58
C SER A 58 -10.50 1.84 7.28
N LYS A 59 -11.18 0.72 7.01
CA LYS A 59 -10.89 -0.60 7.60
C LYS A 59 -10.30 -1.57 6.58
N ASN A 60 -10.02 -1.14 5.36
CA ASN A 60 -9.38 -1.99 4.36
C ASN A 60 -7.94 -2.33 4.78
N THR A 61 -7.76 -3.54 5.34
CA THR A 61 -6.47 -4.00 5.87
C THR A 61 -5.43 -4.17 4.78
N GLY A 62 -5.82 -4.61 3.58
CA GLY A 62 -4.92 -4.73 2.43
C GLY A 62 -4.36 -3.38 1.97
N ALA A 63 -5.21 -2.36 1.83
CA ALA A 63 -4.78 -1.01 1.47
C ALA A 63 -3.86 -0.40 2.54
N LEU A 64 -4.17 -0.59 3.82
CA LEU A 64 -3.31 -0.13 4.92
C LEU A 64 -1.95 -0.82 4.92
N TYR A 65 -1.92 -2.13 4.68
CA TYR A 65 -0.69 -2.93 4.60
C TYR A 65 0.21 -2.44 3.46
N ASN A 66 -0.33 -2.33 2.24
CA ASN A 66 0.46 -1.89 1.10
C ASN A 66 0.88 -0.42 1.23
N LEU A 67 0.00 0.45 1.74
CA LEU A 67 0.35 1.85 1.99
C LEU A 67 1.50 1.97 2.99
N ALA A 68 1.50 1.16 4.07
CA ALA A 68 2.59 1.14 5.04
C ALA A 68 3.92 0.72 4.38
N LEU A 69 3.91 -0.32 3.53
CA LEU A 69 5.08 -0.76 2.77
C LEU A 69 5.65 0.34 1.87
N VAL A 70 4.79 1.07 1.15
CA VAL A 70 5.23 2.18 0.30
C VAL A 70 5.82 3.30 1.15
N TYR A 71 5.19 3.64 2.28
CA TYR A 71 5.73 4.66 3.17
C TYR A 71 7.06 4.27 3.80
N GLU A 72 7.40 2.99 3.98
CA GLU A 72 8.76 2.61 4.43
C GLU A 72 9.87 3.15 3.51
N LYS A 73 9.56 3.34 2.23
CA LYS A 73 10.50 3.86 1.22
C LYS A 73 10.57 5.38 1.19
N VAL A 74 9.53 6.06 1.67
CA VAL A 74 9.33 7.50 1.48
C VAL A 74 9.42 8.25 2.81
N ASP A 75 8.71 7.78 3.82
CA ASP A 75 8.66 8.35 5.17
C ASP A 75 8.48 7.23 6.22
N PRO A 76 9.58 6.76 6.82
CA PRO A 76 9.55 5.74 7.87
C PRO A 76 8.68 6.08 9.09
N LYS A 77 8.45 7.37 9.38
CA LYS A 77 7.61 7.79 10.51
C LYS A 77 6.14 7.56 10.19
N GLU A 78 5.70 7.90 8.98
CA GLU A 78 4.34 7.63 8.52
C GLU A 78 4.10 6.12 8.36
N ALA A 79 5.12 5.36 7.93
CA ALA A 79 5.01 3.90 7.89
C ALA A 79 4.74 3.29 9.29
N VAL A 80 5.38 3.82 10.34
CA VAL A 80 5.14 3.37 11.73
C VAL A 80 3.68 3.58 12.14
N THR A 81 3.10 4.76 11.86
CA THR A 81 1.69 5.05 12.22
C THR A 81 0.72 4.13 11.49
N LEU A 82 0.99 3.84 10.22
CA LEU A 82 0.17 2.94 9.42
C LEU A 82 0.29 1.48 9.86
N TRP A 83 1.49 1.01 10.20
CA TRP A 83 1.67 -0.34 10.74
C TRP A 83 0.95 -0.53 12.07
N GLU A 84 0.99 0.46 12.96
CA GLU A 84 0.24 0.43 14.22
C GLU A 84 -1.27 0.35 13.98
N ARG A 85 -1.79 1.15 13.03
CA ARG A 85 -3.19 1.12 12.63
C ARG A 85 -3.61 -0.22 12.01
N TYR A 86 -2.78 -0.78 11.12
CA TYR A 86 -3.02 -2.10 10.53
C TYR A 86 -3.10 -3.17 11.61
N ILE A 87 -2.11 -3.23 12.52
CA ILE A 87 -2.07 -4.22 13.61
C ILE A 87 -3.29 -4.08 14.54
N GLN A 88 -3.72 -2.85 14.83
CA GLN A 88 -4.91 -2.62 15.66
C GLN A 88 -6.17 -3.20 15.02
N LEU A 89 -6.38 -2.99 13.72
CA LEU A 89 -7.55 -3.50 13.00
C LEU A 89 -7.47 -5.01 12.78
N ALA A 90 -6.33 -5.49 12.28
CA ALA A 90 -6.07 -6.90 12.01
C ALA A 90 -6.10 -7.75 13.29
N GLY A 91 -5.81 -7.18 14.46
CA GLY A 91 -5.86 -7.90 15.75
C GLY A 91 -7.23 -8.47 16.12
N SER A 92 -8.30 -7.99 15.48
CA SER A 92 -9.66 -8.52 15.61
C SER A 92 -9.98 -9.65 14.61
N LEU A 93 -9.10 -9.93 13.65
CA LEU A 93 -9.30 -10.84 12.52
C LEU A 93 -8.34 -12.04 12.63
N PRO A 94 -8.80 -13.23 13.06
CA PRO A 94 -7.94 -14.41 13.17
C PRO A 94 -7.24 -14.81 11.86
N SER A 95 -7.85 -14.50 10.71
CA SER A 95 -7.30 -14.74 9.37
C SER A 95 -6.07 -13.88 9.04
N GLU A 96 -5.87 -12.77 9.74
CA GLU A 96 -4.77 -11.83 9.49
C GLU A 96 -3.55 -12.10 10.39
N LYS A 97 -3.58 -13.15 11.22
CA LYS A 97 -2.53 -13.41 12.22
C LYS A 97 -1.13 -13.46 11.62
N ASP A 98 -0.95 -14.17 10.50
CA ASP A 98 0.37 -14.31 9.88
C ASP A 98 0.87 -12.97 9.31
N TRP A 99 -0.02 -12.20 8.67
CA TRP A 99 0.29 -10.87 8.14
C TRP A 99 0.56 -9.85 9.26
N MET A 100 -0.11 -9.96 10.40
CA MET A 100 0.19 -9.17 11.59
C MET A 100 1.57 -9.44 12.14
N ASP A 101 2.00 -10.70 12.17
CA ASP A 101 3.34 -11.05 12.64
C ASP A 101 4.41 -10.46 11.71
N VAL A 102 4.17 -10.45 10.40
CA VAL A 102 5.01 -9.74 9.42
C VAL A 102 5.01 -8.23 9.70
N ALA A 103 3.83 -7.60 9.85
CA ALA A 103 3.72 -6.18 10.15
C ALA A 103 4.46 -5.77 11.44
N ARG A 104 4.44 -6.62 12.48
CA ARG A 104 5.20 -6.39 13.73
C ARG A 104 6.71 -6.41 13.50
N LEU A 105 7.21 -7.25 12.60
CA LEU A 105 8.63 -7.28 12.24
C LEU A 105 9.04 -5.98 11.54
N HIS A 106 8.22 -5.52 10.59
CA HIS A 106 8.40 -4.23 9.92
C HIS A 106 8.42 -3.08 10.94
N LEU A 107 7.38 -2.98 11.78
CA LEU A 107 7.28 -1.96 12.83
C LEU A 107 8.50 -1.95 13.78
N ARG A 108 8.92 -3.12 14.25
CA ARG A 108 10.10 -3.24 15.14
C ARG A 108 11.37 -2.76 14.44
N LYS A 109 11.55 -3.12 13.17
CA LYS A 109 12.72 -2.72 12.38
C LYS A 109 12.76 -1.20 12.21
N LEU A 110 11.64 -0.58 11.84
CA LEU A 110 11.54 0.87 11.64
C LEU A 110 11.82 1.64 12.94
N LYS A 111 11.21 1.22 14.06
CA LYS A 111 11.45 1.85 15.38
C LYS A 111 12.94 1.80 15.76
N ASN A 112 13.57 0.63 15.62
CA ASN A 112 15.00 0.49 15.89
C ASN A 112 15.88 1.37 14.98
N GLN A 113 15.47 1.61 13.73
CA GLN A 113 16.21 2.49 12.81
C GLN A 113 16.06 3.96 13.21
N LEU A 114 14.85 4.38 13.58
CA LEU A 114 14.55 5.73 14.02
C LEU A 114 15.25 6.05 15.35
N ASP A 115 15.26 5.11 16.30
CA ASP A 115 15.94 5.27 17.59
C ASP A 115 17.45 5.45 17.45
N LYS A 116 18.08 4.81 16.45
CA LYS A 116 19.51 4.97 16.15
C LYS A 116 19.85 6.25 15.41
N SER A 117 18.84 6.91 14.85
CA SER A 117 19.01 8.11 14.02
C SER A 117 18.76 9.41 14.81
N ASN A 118 18.38 9.29 16.09
CA ASN A 118 18.20 10.38 17.05
C ASN A 118 19.38 10.43 18.02
#